data_AF-M3I0J1-F1
#
_entry.id   AF-M3I0J1-F1
#
_cell.length_a   1.000
_cell.length_b   1.000
_cell.length_c   1.000
_cell.angle_alpha   90.00
_cell.angle_beta   90.00
_cell.angle_gamma   90.00
#
_symmetry.space_group_name_H-M   'P 1'
#
loop_
_entity.id
_entity.type
_entity.pdbx_description
1 polymer ?
#
loop_
_entity_poly.entity_id
_entity_poly.type
_entity_poly.pdbx_seq_one_letter_code
_entity_poly.pdbx_strand_id
1 'polypeptide(L)'
;MTKLSLALAAAILIGCGSEGAKAADEAPLEVQVRGGAVIITSLEDGLRIYGLIVNRGNCPAFWYKTSKDNKYSFRFIARKDKYSVVVNDAKKHEMIETLAIPDFYDKYGKDNALELNFGEKSGISVNCDPLETQIETNKGTWSFSFR
;
A
#
# COMPACT_ATOMS: atom_id res chain seq x y z
N MET A 1 -23.58 35.69 0.54
CA MET A 1 -22.61 34.70 1.05
C MET A 1 -22.30 33.72 -0.06
N THR A 2 -21.21 33.97 -0.78
CA THR A 2 -20.69 33.11 -1.85
C THR A 2 -19.29 32.69 -1.44
N LYS A 3 -19.07 31.38 -1.37
CA LYS A 3 -17.82 30.74 -0.97
C LYS A 3 -16.77 30.99 -2.05
N LEU A 4 -15.67 31.67 -1.70
CA LEU A 4 -14.47 31.74 -2.52
C LEU A 4 -13.62 30.50 -2.22
N SER A 5 -13.75 29.50 -3.08
CA SER A 5 -12.87 28.35 -3.17
C SER A 5 -11.45 28.81 -3.53
N LEU A 6 -10.47 28.50 -2.68
CA LEU A 6 -9.05 28.65 -2.97
C LEU A 6 -8.70 27.75 -4.17
N ALA A 7 -8.39 28.36 -5.31
CA ALA A 7 -7.75 27.69 -6.44
C ALA A 7 -6.23 27.69 -6.21
N LEU A 8 -5.62 26.50 -6.16
CA LEU A 8 -4.18 26.32 -6.10
C LEU A 8 -3.61 26.61 -7.50
N ALA A 9 -2.94 27.74 -7.67
CA ALA A 9 -2.28 28.09 -8.93
C ALA A 9 -0.94 27.34 -9.03
N ALA A 10 -0.87 26.33 -9.90
CA ALA A 10 0.39 25.72 -10.31
C ALA A 10 1.01 26.56 -11.45
N ALA A 11 2.07 27.31 -11.14
CA ALA A 11 2.88 28.00 -12.14
C ALA A 11 3.91 27.01 -12.71
N ILE A 12 3.65 26.48 -13.90
CA ILE A 12 4.62 25.65 -14.65
C ILE A 12 5.46 26.59 -15.52
N LEU A 13 6.75 26.66 -15.23
CA LEU A 13 7.74 27.37 -16.04
C LEU A 13 7.82 26.74 -17.44
N ILE A 14 7.70 27.59 -18.44
CA ILE A 14 7.66 27.27 -19.87
C ILE A 14 9.05 26.79 -20.32
N GLY A 15 9.16 25.49 -20.63
CA GLY A 15 10.26 24.92 -21.40
C GLY A 15 9.78 24.60 -22.81
N CYS A 16 10.34 25.28 -23.80
CA CYS A 16 10.06 25.09 -25.22
C CYS A 16 10.64 23.74 -25.67
N GLY A 17 9.78 22.73 -25.81
CA GLY A 17 10.13 21.40 -26.30
C GLY A 17 8.83 20.67 -26.66
N SER A 18 8.63 20.44 -27.95
CA SER A 18 7.49 19.74 -28.51
C SER A 18 7.55 18.24 -28.20
N GLU A 19 7.20 17.88 -26.97
CA GLU A 19 6.75 16.56 -26.52
C GLU A 19 5.97 16.84 -25.24
N GLY A 20 4.65 16.62 -25.27
CA GLY A 20 3.75 17.00 -24.18
C GLY A 20 4.28 16.49 -22.84
N ALA A 21 4.56 17.42 -21.92
CA ALA A 21 4.91 17.11 -20.55
C ALA A 21 3.75 16.27 -19.98
N LYS A 22 3.96 14.96 -19.88
CA LYS A 22 3.11 14.11 -19.05
C LYS A 22 3.27 14.67 -17.64
N ALA A 23 2.20 15.22 -17.09
CA ALA A 23 2.11 15.40 -15.66
C ALA A 23 2.50 14.06 -15.03
N ALA A 24 3.43 14.07 -14.08
CA ALA A 24 3.73 12.85 -13.33
C ALA A 24 2.39 12.35 -12.77
N ASP A 25 2.04 11.10 -13.08
CA ASP A 25 0.78 10.51 -12.61
C ASP A 25 0.68 10.74 -11.10
N GLU A 26 -0.41 11.36 -10.64
CA GLU A 26 -0.62 11.56 -9.21
C GLU A 26 -0.84 10.21 -8.53
N ALA A 27 -0.23 10.01 -7.36
CA ALA A 27 -0.41 8.77 -6.62
C ALA A 27 -1.87 8.61 -6.20
N PRO A 28 -2.51 7.43 -6.36
CA PRO A 28 -3.90 7.21 -5.98
C PRO A 28 -4.06 6.99 -4.45
N LEU A 29 -3.07 7.42 -3.68
CA LEU A 29 -3.02 7.26 -2.23
C LEU A 29 -2.16 8.34 -1.57
N GLU A 30 -2.48 8.60 -0.30
CA GLU A 30 -1.63 9.35 0.62
C GLU A 30 -1.00 8.41 1.64
N VAL A 31 0.19 8.77 2.12
CA VAL A 31 0.90 8.00 3.14
C VAL A 31 1.32 8.91 4.30
N GLN A 32 1.04 8.47 5.51
CA GLN A 32 1.47 9.12 6.75
C GLN A 32 2.19 8.10 7.64
N VAL A 33 3.09 8.59 8.49
CA VAL A 33 3.78 7.77 9.48
C VAL A 33 3.35 8.22 10.87
N ARG A 34 2.85 7.30 11.70
CA ARG A 34 2.44 7.60 13.07
C ARG A 34 2.59 6.38 13.96
N GLY A 35 3.29 6.54 15.09
CA GLY A 35 3.27 5.59 16.20
C GLY A 35 3.58 4.14 15.82
N GLY A 36 4.65 3.90 15.05
CA GLY A 36 5.00 2.55 14.61
C GLY A 36 4.08 1.98 13.53
N ALA A 37 3.46 2.83 12.71
CA ALA A 37 2.67 2.41 11.56
C ALA A 37 2.89 3.31 10.34
N VAL A 38 2.82 2.69 9.15
CA VAL A 38 2.59 3.38 7.88
C VAL A 38 1.09 3.38 7.63
N ILE A 39 0.47 4.56 7.61
CA ILE A 39 -0.96 4.75 7.37
C ILE A 39 -1.15 5.10 5.90
N ILE A 40 -1.87 4.24 5.18
CA ILE A 40 -2.24 4.45 3.78
C ILE A 40 -3.68 4.92 3.73
N THR A 41 -3.93 6.05 3.08
CA THR A 41 -5.29 6.55 2.77
C THR A 41 -5.52 6.45 1.27
N SER A 42 -6.62 5.84 0.83
CA SER A 42 -6.93 5.79 -0.60
C SER A 42 -7.54 7.09 -1.09
N LEU A 43 -7.10 7.55 -2.27
CA LEU A 43 -7.68 8.68 -2.99
C LEU A 43 -8.62 8.25 -4.13
N GLU A 44 -8.86 6.95 -4.29
CA GLU A 44 -9.76 6.36 -5.29
C GLU A 44 -10.51 5.14 -4.73
N ASP A 45 -11.55 4.70 -5.43
CA ASP A 45 -12.23 3.44 -5.13
C ASP A 45 -11.48 2.22 -5.67
N GLY A 46 -11.52 1.11 -4.91
CA GLY A 46 -10.93 -0.17 -5.35
C GLY A 46 -9.41 -0.16 -5.48
N LEU A 47 -8.70 0.67 -4.71
CA LEU A 47 -7.25 0.62 -4.61
C LEU A 47 -6.84 -0.67 -3.92
N ARG A 48 -6.06 -1.51 -4.59
CA ARG A 48 -5.52 -2.75 -4.03
C ARG A 48 -4.05 -2.60 -3.78
N ILE A 49 -3.62 -2.85 -2.55
CA ILE A 49 -2.22 -2.91 -2.13
C ILE A 49 -1.76 -4.36 -2.19
N TYR A 50 -0.84 -4.65 -3.12
CA TYR A 50 -0.24 -5.97 -3.32
C TYR A 50 0.99 -6.19 -2.44
N GLY A 51 1.70 -5.12 -2.11
CA GLY A 51 2.94 -5.22 -1.38
C GLY A 51 3.37 -3.88 -0.84
N LEU A 52 4.21 -3.93 0.19
CA LEU A 52 4.85 -2.75 0.76
C LEU A 52 6.21 -3.14 1.32
N ILE A 53 7.22 -2.30 1.09
CA ILE A 53 8.57 -2.46 1.62
C ILE A 53 8.97 -1.13 2.29
N VAL A 54 9.35 -1.19 3.57
CA VAL A 54 9.76 -0.01 4.35
C VAL A 54 11.28 -0.02 4.55
N ASN A 55 11.93 1.12 4.33
CA ASN A 55 13.39 1.29 4.44
C ASN A 55 14.20 0.20 3.70
N ARG A 56 13.85 -0.07 2.43
CA ARG A 56 14.42 -1.20 1.62
C ARG A 56 14.36 -2.56 2.33
N GLY A 57 13.35 -2.76 3.16
CA GLY A 57 13.11 -4.00 3.91
C GLY A 57 13.86 -4.07 5.25
N ASN A 58 14.64 -3.06 5.63
CA ASN A 58 15.28 -3.02 6.94
C ASN A 58 14.30 -2.70 8.08
N CYS A 59 13.13 -2.17 7.75
CA CYS A 59 12.04 -1.96 8.71
C CYS A 59 10.95 -3.01 8.47
N PRO A 60 10.79 -4.01 9.36
CA PRO A 60 9.78 -5.03 9.17
C PRO A 60 8.37 -4.44 9.21
N ALA A 61 7.57 -4.78 8.21
CA ALA A 61 6.18 -4.38 8.08
C ALA A 61 5.25 -5.60 8.10
N PHE A 62 4.09 -5.44 8.74
CA PHE A 62 3.11 -6.50 8.92
C PHE A 62 1.69 -5.97 8.74
N TRP A 63 0.87 -6.74 8.04
CA TRP A 63 -0.57 -6.51 7.97
C TRP A 63 -1.33 -7.81 7.82
N TYR A 64 -2.62 -7.76 8.11
CA TYR A 64 -3.49 -8.93 8.15
C TYR A 64 -4.67 -8.73 7.21
N LYS A 65 -5.13 -9.83 6.60
CA LYS A 65 -6.36 -9.86 5.81
C LYS A 65 -7.06 -11.18 6.02
N THR A 66 -8.37 -11.14 6.19
CA THR A 66 -9.22 -12.35 6.17
C THR A 66 -9.79 -12.50 4.76
N SER A 67 -9.84 -13.74 4.26
CA SER A 67 -10.45 -14.04 2.96
C SER A 67 -11.94 -13.71 2.96
N LYS A 68 -12.52 -13.41 1.79
CA LYS A 68 -13.94 -13.03 1.66
C LYS A 68 -14.91 -14.11 2.15
N ASP A 69 -14.53 -15.37 2.00
CA ASP A 69 -15.28 -16.54 2.49
C ASP A 69 -15.03 -16.85 3.97
N ASN A 70 -14.23 -16.04 4.67
CA ASN A 70 -13.79 -16.24 6.06
C ASN A 70 -13.14 -17.60 6.33
N LYS A 71 -12.58 -18.25 5.31
CA LYS A 71 -11.89 -19.52 5.44
C LYS A 71 -10.45 -19.35 5.92
N TYR A 72 -9.80 -18.27 5.50
CA TYR A 72 -8.38 -18.06 5.73
C TYR A 72 -8.08 -16.72 6.41
N SER A 73 -7.04 -16.73 7.24
CA SER A 73 -6.40 -15.53 7.75
C SER A 73 -4.99 -15.44 7.19
N PHE A 74 -4.72 -14.33 6.51
CA PHE A 74 -3.46 -14.03 5.86
C PHE A 74 -2.69 -13.03 6.72
N ARG A 75 -1.44 -13.39 7.05
CA ARG A 75 -0.47 -12.48 7.66
C ARG A 75 0.63 -12.19 6.66
N PHE A 76 0.63 -10.98 6.14
CA PHE A 76 1.68 -10.50 5.26
C PHE A 76 2.88 -10.05 6.10
N ILE A 77 4.07 -10.44 5.65
CA ILE A 77 5.34 -10.12 6.27
C ILE A 77 6.24 -9.54 5.20
N ALA A 78 6.69 -8.30 5.41
CA ALA A 78 7.61 -7.63 4.51
C ALA A 78 8.84 -7.12 5.25
N ARG A 79 9.97 -7.78 5.01
CA ARG A 79 11.30 -7.42 5.49
C ARG A 79 12.37 -8.06 4.61
N LYS A 80 13.61 -7.60 4.72
CA LYS A 80 14.72 -7.95 3.81
C LYS A 80 14.98 -9.47 3.68
N ASP A 81 14.84 -10.22 4.77
CA ASP A 81 15.03 -11.67 4.83
C ASP A 81 13.74 -12.47 4.59
N LYS A 82 12.58 -11.81 4.61
CA LYS A 82 11.28 -12.49 4.53
C LYS A 82 10.23 -11.58 3.89
N TYR A 83 9.81 -11.95 2.68
CA TYR A 83 8.76 -11.30 1.91
C TYR A 83 7.71 -12.34 1.50
N SER A 84 6.73 -12.56 2.37
CA SER A 84 5.86 -13.74 2.32
C SER A 84 4.51 -13.52 2.98
N VAL A 85 3.56 -14.40 2.68
CA VAL A 85 2.26 -14.46 3.36
C VAL A 85 2.17 -15.78 4.12
N VAL A 86 1.88 -15.71 5.42
CA VAL A 86 1.50 -16.87 6.21
C VAL A 86 -0.01 -17.05 6.08
N VAL A 87 -0.44 -18.22 5.63
CA VAL A 87 -1.84 -18.59 5.50
C VAL A 87 -2.24 -19.48 6.66
N ASN A 88 -3.27 -19.06 7.40
CA ASN A 88 -3.83 -19.82 8.50
C ASN A 88 -5.29 -20.16 8.20
N ASP A 89 -5.78 -21.27 8.75
CA ASP A 89 -7.21 -21.50 8.88
C ASP A 89 -7.80 -20.43 9.81
N ALA A 90 -8.79 -19.69 9.34
CA ALA A 90 -9.34 -18.56 10.10
C ALA A 90 -10.08 -18.99 11.38
N LYS A 91 -10.59 -20.22 11.44
CA LYS A 91 -11.37 -20.73 12.56
C LYS A 91 -10.51 -21.51 13.55
N LYS A 92 -9.59 -22.32 13.04
CA LYS A 92 -8.71 -23.16 13.87
C LYS A 92 -7.46 -22.42 14.32
N HIS A 93 -7.10 -21.32 13.66
CA HIS A 93 -5.86 -20.58 13.88
C HIS A 93 -4.60 -21.44 13.67
N GLU A 94 -4.70 -22.45 12.81
CA GLU A 94 -3.60 -23.34 12.45
C GLU A 94 -2.93 -22.84 11.16
N MET A 95 -1.59 -22.84 11.14
CA MET A 95 -0.83 -22.51 9.94
C MET A 95 -1.01 -23.62 8.90
N ILE A 96 -1.40 -23.23 7.69
CA ILE A 96 -1.54 -24.12 6.54
C ILE A 96 -0.24 -24.12 5.74
N GLU A 97 0.23 -22.93 5.37
CA GLU A 97 1.44 -22.76 4.55
C GLU A 97 2.00 -21.34 4.66
N THR A 98 3.21 -21.15 4.13
CA THR A 98 3.81 -19.84 3.92
C THR A 98 4.27 -19.75 2.46
N LEU A 99 3.87 -18.68 1.78
CA LEU A 99 4.15 -18.49 0.35
C LEU A 99 4.87 -17.16 0.13
N ALA A 100 5.68 -17.07 -0.92
CA ALA A 100 6.10 -15.77 -1.42
C ALA A 100 4.85 -14.98 -1.87
N ILE A 101 4.91 -13.64 -1.83
CA ILE A 101 3.75 -12.81 -2.19
C ILE A 101 3.22 -13.09 -3.61
N PRO A 102 4.06 -13.25 -4.66
CA PRO A 102 3.58 -13.62 -5.99
C PRO A 102 2.80 -14.96 -5.98
N ASP A 103 3.40 -16.01 -5.41
CA ASP A 103 2.79 -17.35 -5.33
C ASP A 103 1.48 -17.33 -4.52
N PHE A 104 1.42 -16.49 -3.48
CA PHE A 104 0.18 -16.26 -2.73
C PHE A 104 -0.92 -15.72 -3.64
N TYR A 105 -0.65 -14.71 -4.46
CA TYR A 105 -1.66 -14.15 -5.35
C TYR A 105 -2.02 -15.08 -6.51
N ASP A 106 -1.09 -15.89 -7.00
CA ASP A 106 -1.37 -16.90 -8.01
C ASP A 106 -2.33 -17.98 -7.48
N LYS A 107 -2.16 -18.39 -6.21
CA LYS A 107 -2.97 -19.44 -5.59
C LYS A 107 -4.28 -18.94 -4.99
N TYR A 108 -4.23 -17.84 -4.23
CA TYR A 108 -5.37 -17.33 -3.46
C TYR A 108 -6.08 -16.16 -4.13
N GLY A 109 -5.53 -15.58 -5.20
CA GLY A 109 -6.18 -14.49 -5.93
C GLY A 109 -5.88 -13.10 -5.36
N LYS A 110 -5.79 -12.13 -6.28
CA LYS A 110 -5.54 -10.71 -5.98
C LYS A 110 -6.69 -10.00 -5.28
N ASP A 111 -7.86 -10.61 -5.21
CA ASP A 111 -9.02 -10.13 -4.44
C ASP A 111 -8.82 -10.29 -2.92
N ASN A 112 -7.81 -11.06 -2.50
CA ASN A 112 -7.35 -11.16 -1.11
C ASN A 112 -6.25 -10.15 -0.76
N ALA A 113 -5.95 -9.20 -1.64
CA ALA A 113 -5.14 -8.03 -1.33
C ALA A 113 -5.83 -7.11 -0.31
N LEU A 114 -5.07 -6.18 0.25
CA LEU A 114 -5.66 -5.08 1.02
C LEU A 114 -6.36 -4.13 0.03
N GLU A 115 -7.68 -4.12 0.04
CA GLU A 115 -8.51 -3.25 -0.80
C GLU A 115 -9.03 -2.07 0.04
N LEU A 116 -8.93 -0.86 -0.51
CA LEU A 116 -9.39 0.38 0.08
C LEU A 116 -10.23 1.17 -0.94
N ASN A 117 -11.33 1.72 -0.46
CA ASN A 117 -12.17 2.67 -1.19
C ASN A 117 -11.81 4.12 -0.85
N PHE A 118 -12.40 5.08 -1.57
CA PHE A 118 -12.10 6.50 -1.39
C PHE A 118 -12.23 6.93 0.08
N GLY A 119 -11.16 7.48 0.64
CA GLY A 119 -11.10 7.97 2.02
C GLY A 119 -10.89 6.88 3.09
N GLU A 120 -10.91 5.59 2.73
CA GLU A 120 -10.58 4.50 3.66
C GLU A 120 -9.08 4.49 3.98
N LYS A 121 -8.77 4.04 5.20
CA LYS A 121 -7.41 4.02 5.74
C LYS A 121 -7.04 2.63 6.24
N SER A 122 -5.78 2.27 6.04
CA SER A 122 -5.19 1.06 6.62
C SER A 122 -3.85 1.38 7.29
N GLY A 123 -3.68 0.89 8.51
CA GLY A 123 -2.42 0.97 9.25
C GLY A 123 -1.60 -0.30 9.06
N ILE A 124 -0.42 -0.16 8.47
CA ILE A 124 0.57 -1.23 8.35
C ILE A 124 1.54 -1.10 9.52
N SER A 125 1.56 -2.12 10.38
CA SER A 125 2.42 -2.12 11.58
C SER A 125 3.88 -2.23 11.17
N VAL A 126 4.72 -1.37 11.74
CA VAL A 126 6.17 -1.38 11.55
C VAL A 126 6.88 -1.33 12.90
N ASN A 127 8.07 -1.94 12.99
CA ASN A 127 8.84 -2.00 14.24
C ASN A 127 10.05 -1.05 14.26
N CYS A 128 10.00 0.02 13.48
CA CYS A 128 11.05 1.05 13.43
C CYS A 128 10.45 2.38 12.94
N ASP A 129 11.28 3.42 12.83
CA ASP A 129 10.92 4.69 12.19
C ASP A 129 11.06 4.60 10.65
N PRO A 130 9.95 4.70 9.89
CA PRO A 130 10.00 4.76 8.43
C PRO A 130 10.67 6.04 7.92
N LEU A 131 11.66 5.87 7.06
CA LEU A 131 12.32 6.94 6.29
C LEU A 131 11.79 6.98 4.86
N GLU A 132 11.49 5.81 4.31
CA GLU A 132 10.89 5.62 3.00
C GLU A 132 9.99 4.39 2.99
N THR A 133 9.02 4.37 2.07
CA THR A 133 8.24 3.18 1.75
C THR A 133 7.99 3.09 0.26
N GLN A 134 8.05 1.87 -0.26
CA GLN A 134 7.60 1.53 -1.60
C GLN A 134 6.32 0.71 -1.48
N ILE A 135 5.29 1.06 -2.25
CA ILE A 135 3.95 0.47 -2.18
C ILE A 135 3.57 0.00 -3.59
N GLU A 136 3.33 -1.29 -3.74
CA GLU A 136 2.87 -1.91 -4.97
C GLU A 136 1.34 -1.97 -4.97
N THR A 137 0.71 -1.46 -6.01
CA THR A 137 -0.75 -1.42 -6.15
C THR A 137 -1.23 -1.91 -7.51
N ASN A 138 -2.54 -2.07 -7.67
CA ASN A 138 -3.17 -2.28 -8.98
C ASN A 138 -3.08 -1.08 -9.94
N LYS A 139 -2.51 0.05 -9.49
CA LYS A 139 -2.34 1.29 -10.25
C LYS A 139 -0.87 1.66 -10.47
N GLY A 140 0.05 0.76 -10.14
CA GLY A 140 1.49 0.99 -10.25
C GLY A 140 2.20 0.90 -8.92
N THR A 141 3.47 1.32 -8.90
CA THR A 141 4.31 1.28 -7.70
C THR A 141 4.73 2.69 -7.32
N TRP A 142 4.51 3.05 -6.06
CA TRP A 142 4.69 4.40 -5.54
C TRP A 142 5.72 4.40 -4.42
N SER A 143 6.62 5.40 -4.44
CA SER A 143 7.65 5.55 -3.41
C SER A 143 7.44 6.87 -2.66
N PHE A 144 7.46 6.80 -1.34
CA PHE A 144 7.28 7.96 -0.46
C PHE A 144 8.50 8.09 0.46
N SER A 145 8.89 9.32 0.75
CA SER A 145 9.96 9.67 1.70
C SER A 145 9.40 10.60 2.77
N PHE A 146 9.79 10.39 4.03
CA PHE A 146 9.22 11.07 5.19
C PHE A 146 10.21 11.98 5.93
N ARG A 147 11.23 12.47 5.21
CA ARG A 147 12.32 13.29 5.78
C ARG A 147 11.81 14.56 6.48
#